data_AF-A0A1F5WAB8-F1
#
_entry.id   AF-A0A1F5WAB8-F1
#
_cell.length_a   1.000
_cell.length_b   1.000
_cell.length_c   1.000
_cell.angle_alpha   90.00
_cell.angle_beta   90.00
_cell.angle_gamma   90.00
#
_symmetry.space_group_name_H-M   'P 1'
#
loop_
_entity.id
_entity.type
_entity.pdbx_description
1 polymer ?
#
loop_
_entity_poly.entity_id
_entity_poly.type
_entity_poly.pdbx_seq_one_letter_code
_entity_poly.pdbx_strand_id
1 'polypeptide(L)' 'MPTSNNPTIELLTPNELATKFKISKPSVYRLVGRRQIPFVKIMGSLRFDANDVAAYLQQNRIETVGLDNYGNKKTK' A
#
# COMPACT_ATOMS: atom_id res chain seq x y z
N MET A 1 -7.17 -33.87 -10.69
CA MET A 1 -5.85 -33.18 -10.73
C MET A 1 -5.71 -32.41 -9.43
N PRO A 2 -4.70 -32.69 -8.58
CA PRO A 2 -4.48 -31.89 -7.38
C PRO A 2 -3.90 -30.54 -7.79
N THR A 3 -4.63 -29.46 -7.53
CA THR A 3 -4.14 -28.09 -7.70
C THR A 3 -3.10 -27.84 -6.61
N SER A 4 -1.82 -27.86 -6.96
CA SER A 4 -0.74 -27.50 -6.02
C SER A 4 -0.82 -26.01 -5.70
N ASN A 5 -1.45 -25.68 -4.57
CA ASN A 5 -1.50 -24.33 -4.01
C ASN A 5 -0.13 -23.99 -3.40
N ASN A 6 0.85 -23.67 -4.24
CA ASN A 6 2.12 -23.12 -3.77
C ASN A 6 1.93 -21.61 -3.57
N PRO A 7 2.20 -21.06 -2.37
CA PRO A 7 2.18 -19.62 -2.16
C PRO A 7 3.34 -19.01 -2.94
N THR A 8 3.04 -18.40 -4.09
CA THR A 8 4.02 -17.63 -4.86
C THR A 8 4.35 -16.37 -4.09
N ILE A 9 5.57 -16.26 -3.58
CA ILE A 9 6.05 -15.06 -2.90
C ILE A 9 6.41 -14.02 -3.96
N GLU A 10 5.57 -13.00 -4.13
CA GLU A 10 5.78 -11.91 -5.09
C GLU A 10 6.33 -10.68 -4.36
N LEU A 11 7.60 -10.36 -4.62
CA LEU A 11 8.30 -9.24 -4.00
C LEU A 11 8.53 -8.11 -4.99
N LEU A 12 8.11 -6.89 -4.62
CA LEU A 12 8.33 -5.68 -5.38
C LEU A 12 9.59 -4.95 -4.90
N THR A 13 10.29 -4.32 -5.84
CA THR A 13 11.35 -3.34 -5.59
C THR A 13 10.76 -1.95 -5.28
N PRO A 14 11.55 -1.01 -4.74
CA PRO A 14 11.10 0.37 -4.55
C PRO A 14 10.65 1.07 -5.84
N ASN A 15 11.25 0.71 -6.99
CA ASN A 15 10.88 1.28 -8.29
C ASN A 15 9.51 0.74 -8.75
N GLU A 16 9.29 -0.57 -8.63
CA GLU A 16 8.00 -1.19 -9.00
C GLU A 16 6.88 -0.69 -8.10
N LEU A 17 7.14 -0.56 -6.80
CA LEU A 17 6.17 0.02 -5.86
C LEU A 17 5.83 1.48 -6.23
N ALA A 18 6.83 2.29 -6.58
CA ALA A 18 6.62 3.66 -7.04
C ALA A 18 5.73 3.71 -8.29
N THR A 19 6.00 2.85 -9.28
CA THR A 19 5.18 2.73 -10.49
C THR A 19 3.76 2.25 -10.17
N LYS A 20 3.60 1.31 -9.25
CA LYS A 20 2.30 0.74 -8.83
C LYS A 20 1.45 1.76 -8.10
N PHE A 21 2.04 2.51 -7.17
CA PHE A 21 1.35 3.56 -6.40
C PHE A 21 1.22 4.88 -7.17
N LYS A 22 1.87 5.01 -8.33
CA LYS A 22 1.92 6.25 -9.12
C LYS A 22 2.49 7.44 -8.30
N ILE A 23 3.49 7.16 -7.49
CA ILE A 23 4.23 8.17 -6.70
C ILE A 23 5.70 8.17 -7.04
N SER A 24 6.43 9.21 -6.62
CA SER A 24 7.88 9.26 -6.83
C SER A 24 8.63 8.29 -5.92
N LYS A 25 9.78 7.78 -6.39
CA LYS A 25 10.68 6.92 -5.60
C LYS A 25 11.07 7.53 -4.24
N PRO A 26 11.37 8.85 -4.12
CA PRO A 26 11.58 9.48 -2.81
C PRO A 26 10.38 9.39 -1.88
N SER A 27 9.13 9.46 -2.40
CA SER A 27 7.94 9.26 -1.58
C SER A 27 7.85 7.83 -1.05
N VAL A 28 8.24 6.82 -1.83
CA VAL A 28 8.37 5.43 -1.33
C VAL A 28 9.37 5.36 -0.18
N TYR A 29 10.55 5.96 -0.30
CA TYR A 29 11.51 6.00 0.82
C TYR A 29 11.00 6.78 2.03
N ARG A 30 10.17 7.81 1.85
CA ARG A 30 9.49 8.49 2.96
C ARG A 30 8.51 7.56 3.69
N LEU A 31 7.73 6.75 2.96
CA LEU A 31 6.85 5.74 3.57
C LEU A 31 7.66 4.74 4.42
N VAL A 32 8.78 4.26 3.87
CA VAL A 32 9.70 3.34 4.55
C VAL A 32 10.32 3.98 5.79
N GLY A 33 10.85 5.21 5.66
CA GLY A 33 11.47 5.93 6.76
C GLY A 33 10.50 6.24 7.90
N ARG A 34 9.21 6.44 7.58
CA ARG A 34 8.12 6.61 8.55
C ARG A 34 7.50 5.29 9.02
N ARG A 35 7.99 4.14 8.54
CA ARG A 35 7.44 2.80 8.83
C ARG A 35 5.93 2.69 8.56
N GLN A 36 5.45 3.39 7.54
CA GLN A 36 4.03 3.40 7.17
C GLN A 36 3.63 2.21 6.32
N ILE A 37 4.60 1.56 5.65
CA ILE A 37 4.37 0.37 4.83
C ILE A 37 5.32 -0.76 5.28
N PRO A 38 4.85 -2.02 5.37
CA PRO A 38 5.71 -3.16 5.65
C PRO A 38 6.76 -3.37 4.54
N PHE A 39 7.96 -3.78 4.93
CA PHE A 39 9.03 -4.11 3.99
C PHE A 39 9.98 -5.14 4.60
N VAL A 40 10.62 -5.93 3.73
CA VAL A 40 11.67 -6.88 4.08
C VAL A 40 13.02 -6.32 3.60
N LYS A 41 14.03 -6.42 4.45
CA LYS A 41 15.41 -6.07 4.10
C LYS A 41 16.17 -7.34 3.72
N ILE A 42 16.58 -7.45 2.45
CA ILE A 42 17.35 -8.59 1.92
C ILE A 42 18.68 -8.07 1.43
N MET A 43 19.78 -8.44 2.11
CA MET A 43 21.15 -8.04 1.74
C MET A 43 21.30 -6.53 1.46
N GLY A 44 20.66 -5.68 2.28
CA GLY A 44 20.70 -4.22 2.12
C GLY A 44 19.68 -3.64 1.13
N SER A 45 18.99 -4.48 0.35
CA SER A 45 17.90 -4.07 -0.52
C SER A 45 16.54 -4.13 0.17
N LEU A 46 15.66 -3.21 -0.19
CA LEU A 46 14.26 -3.23 0.24
C LEU A 46 13.42 -4.08 -0.72
N ARG A 47 12.52 -4.89 -0.16
CA ARG A 47 11.50 -5.63 -0.88
C ARG A 47 10.15 -5.46 -0.19
N PHE A 48 9.08 -5.45 -0.97
CA PHE A 48 7.72 -5.29 -0.50
C PHE A 48 6.89 -6.49 -0.94
N ASP A 49 6.28 -7.20 -0.02
CA ASP A 49 5.38 -8.30 -0.36
C ASP A 49 4.13 -7.74 -1.06
N ALA A 50 3.71 -8.38 -2.16
CA ALA A 50 2.56 -7.92 -2.92
C ALA A 50 1.26 -7.89 -2.10
N ASN A 51 1.09 -8.81 -1.14
CA ASN A 51 -0.07 -8.85 -0.26
C ASN A 51 -0.04 -7.70 0.76
N ASP A 52 1.12 -7.41 1.34
CA ASP A 52 1.29 -6.27 2.24
C ASP A 52 1.01 -4.95 1.53
N VAL A 53 1.45 -4.82 0.28
CA VAL A 53 1.18 -3.66 -0.56
C VAL A 53 -0.32 -3.48 -0.82
N ALA A 54 -1.05 -4.57 -1.08
CA ALA A 54 -2.50 -4.53 -1.24
C ALA A 54 -3.21 -4.19 0.07
N ALA A 55 -2.80 -4.78 1.18
CA ALA A 55 -3.33 -4.50 2.52
C ALA A 55 -3.10 -3.03 2.91
N TYR A 56 -1.93 -2.47 2.59
CA TYR A 56 -1.63 -1.07 2.83
C TYR A 56 -2.62 -0.14 2.10
N LEU A 57 -2.90 -0.40 0.81
CA LEU A 57 -3.87 0.40 0.06
C LEU A 57 -5.27 0.33 0.68
N GLN A 58 -5.69 -0.85 1.12
CA GLN A 58 -6.99 -1.03 1.76
C GLN A 58 -7.08 -0.27 3.09
N GLN A 59 -6.03 -0.30 3.91
CA GLN A 59 -5.99 0.41 5.19
C GLN A 59 -5.93 1.94 5.04
N ASN A 60 -5.31 2.44 3.98
CA ASN A 60 -5.18 3.87 3.70
C ASN A 60 -6.32 4.41 2.81
N ARG A 61 -7.28 3.57 2.45
CA ARG A 61 -8.45 3.98 1.68
C ARG A 61 -9.34 4.85 2.57
N ILE A 62 -9.53 6.11 2.16
CA ILE A 62 -10.52 6.99 2.79
C ILE A 62 -11.88 6.66 2.16
N GLU A 63 -12.82 6.20 2.98
CA GLU A 63 -14.19 5.99 2.52
C GLU A 63 -14.83 7.34 2.16
N THR A 64 -15.57 7.34 1.05
CA THR A 64 -16.37 8.51 0.69
C THR A 64 -17.48 8.64 1.72
N VAL A 65 -17.57 9.80 2.38
CA VAL A 65 -18.73 10.13 3.21
C VAL A 65 -19.96 9.98 2.31
N GLY A 66 -20.91 9.15 2.73
CA GLY A 66 -22.13 8.91 1.97
C GLY A 66 -22.89 10.20 1.66
N LEU A 67 -23.67 10.15 0.59
CA LEU A 67 -24.56 11.22 0.09
C LEU A 67 -25.59 11.71 1.14
N ASP A 68 -25.60 11.16 2.34
CA ASP A 68 -26.39 11.55 3.50
C ASP A 68 -25.85 12.79 4.23
N ASN A 69 -24.62 13.25 3.95
CA ASN A 69 -24.03 14.41 4.63
C ASN A 69 -23.58 15.58 3.72
N TYR A 70 -24.03 15.61 2.46
CA TYR A 70 -23.91 16.83 1.64
C TYR A 70 -25.03 17.82 2.01
N GLY A 71 -24.77 18.62 3.04
CA GLY A 71 -25.46 19.90 3.25
C GLY A 71 -26.44 19.96 4.42
N ASN A 72 -25.94 19.99 5.66
CA ASN A 72 -26.49 20.91 6.66
C ASN A 72 -25.47 21.17 7.79
N LYS A 73 -24.70 22.26 7.67
CA LYS A 73 -24.16 22.94 8.86
C LYS A 73 -24.86 24.29 8.97
N LYS A 74 -26.12 24.27 9.40
CA LYS A 74 -26.72 25.39 10.12
C LYS A 74 -26.24 25.35 11.58
N THR A 75 -25.55 26.43 11.94
CA THR A 75 -25.64 27.16 13.22
C THR A 75 -25.12 26.49 14.51
N LYS A 76 -24.05 27.04 15.08
CA LYS A 76 -24.13 27.93 16.26
C LYS A 76 -22.88 28.78 16.40
#